data_AF-A0A351SC40-F1
#
_entry.id   AF-A0A351SC40-F1
#
_cell.length_a   1.000
_cell.length_b   1.000
_cell.length_c   1.000
_cell.angle_alpha   90.00
_cell.angle_beta   90.00
_cell.angle_gamma   90.00
#
_symmetry.space_group_name_H-M   'P 1'
#
loop_
_entity.id
_entity.type
_entity.pdbx_description
1 polymer ?
#
loop_
_entity_poly.entity_id
_entity_poly.type
_entity_poly.pdbx_seq_one_letter_code
_entity_poly.pdbx_strand_id
1 'polypeptide(L)'
;WNLVFMQFDRAADGTLSPLPAPCVDTGMGLERLAAVMQHVHSNYEIDLFQNLLKAVAALTGQSDLENSSLRVIADHIRSCAFLIVDGVTPSNEGRGYVLRRIIRRAARHAHKLGITEPVFHRLVAPLAQEMGEAFPELARAQQQVASILLKEEQRFNETLSQGMKILEDDIQHLKTDVIPGETLFRLYDTYGFPVDLTADIARE
;
A
#
# COMPACT_ATOMS: atom_id res chain seq x y z
N TRP A 1 10.59 20.47 4.39
CA TRP A 1 11.56 20.06 5.43
C TRP A 1 10.98 20.51 6.76
N ASN A 2 10.84 19.60 7.72
CA ASN A 2 10.38 19.90 9.07
C ASN A 2 11.58 19.96 10.03
N LEU A 3 11.65 21.01 10.85
CA LEU A 3 12.66 21.19 11.89
C LEU A 3 11.93 21.25 13.24
N VAL A 4 12.09 20.21 14.04
CA VAL A 4 11.44 20.08 15.35
C VAL A 4 12.47 20.37 16.43
N PHE A 5 12.18 21.38 17.23
CA PHE A 5 12.92 21.66 18.45
C PHE A 5 12.24 20.91 19.60
N MET A 6 12.78 19.74 19.95
CA MET A 6 12.22 18.91 21.02
C MET A 6 12.48 19.59 22.37
N GLN A 7 11.39 20.01 23.02
CA GLN A 7 11.42 20.73 24.29
C GLN A 7 10.72 19.97 25.43
N PHE A 8 9.72 19.15 25.11
CA PHE A 8 8.85 18.53 26.10
C PHE A 8 8.63 17.04 25.81
N ASP A 9 8.53 16.25 26.87
CA ASP A 9 7.98 14.91 26.86
C ASP A 9 6.47 14.97 27.19
N ARG A 10 5.65 14.25 26.42
CA ARG A 10 4.18 14.26 26.54
C ARG A 10 3.71 12.98 27.20
N ALA A 11 3.18 13.10 28.41
CA ALA A 11 2.57 12.00 29.14
C ALA A 11 1.18 11.62 28.57
N ALA A 12 0.69 10.43 28.96
CA ALA A 12 -0.60 9.89 28.49
C ALA A 12 -1.81 10.75 28.87
N ASP A 13 -1.72 11.52 29.95
CA ASP A 13 -2.73 12.48 30.40
C ASP A 13 -2.64 13.83 29.65
N GLY A 14 -1.65 14.01 28.77
CA GLY A 14 -1.40 15.22 28.02
C GLY A 14 -0.45 16.21 28.68
N THR A 15 0.04 15.93 29.89
CA THR A 15 1.02 16.77 30.59
C THR A 15 2.31 16.88 29.78
N LEU A 16 2.88 18.08 29.71
CA LEU A 16 4.15 18.37 29.03
C LEU A 16 5.24 18.66 30.06
N SER A 17 6.22 17.75 30.17
CA SER A 17 7.37 17.92 31.06
C SER A 17 8.60 18.33 30.25
N PRO A 18 9.41 19.32 30.69
CA PRO A 18 10.63 19.69 29.99
C PRO A 18 11.57 18.50 29.82
N LEU A 19 12.16 18.35 28.64
CA LEU A 19 13.22 17.36 28.42
C LEU A 19 14.47 17.75 29.21
N PRO A 20 15.25 16.77 29.72
CA PRO A 20 16.49 17.06 30.45
C PRO A 20 17.51 17.84 29.61
N ALA A 21 17.52 17.59 28.30
CA ALA A 21 18.32 18.32 27.33
C ALA A 21 17.46 18.56 26.07
N PRO A 22 17.21 19.83 25.69
CA PRO A 22 16.58 20.15 24.42
C PRO A 22 17.41 19.61 23.25
N CYS A 23 16.75 19.03 22.27
CA CYS A 23 17.40 18.49 21.09
C CYS A 23 16.68 18.88 19.81
N VAL A 24 17.29 18.56 18.66
CA VAL A 24 16.76 18.87 17.34
C VAL A 24 16.49 17.57 16.61
N ASP A 25 15.27 17.42 16.10
CA ASP A 25 14.86 16.37 15.18
C ASP A 25 14.46 17.00 13.84
N THR A 26 14.92 16.44 12.73
CA THR A 26 14.61 17.00 11.41
C THR A 26 14.16 15.92 10.44
N GLY A 27 13.17 16.25 9.61
CA GLY A 27 12.64 15.35 8.60
C GLY A 27 12.49 16.03 7.25
N MET A 28 13.09 15.46 6.22
CA MET A 28 12.90 15.87 4.83
C MET A 28 12.51 14.65 3.99
N GLY A 29 11.31 14.69 3.39
CA GLY A 29 10.85 13.60 2.53
C GLY A 29 11.71 13.54 1.26
N LEU A 30 12.44 12.44 1.08
CA LEU A 30 13.40 12.26 -0.01
C LEU A 30 12.71 12.42 -1.37
N GLU A 31 11.56 11.77 -1.58
CA GLU A 31 10.83 11.80 -2.85
C GLU A 31 10.29 13.20 -3.18
N ARG A 32 9.94 13.98 -2.15
CA ARG A 32 9.50 15.37 -2.34
C ARG A 32 10.67 16.27 -2.71
N LEU A 33 11.83 16.08 -2.08
CA LEU A 33 13.04 16.80 -2.47
C LEU A 33 13.46 16.41 -3.89
N ALA A 34 13.45 15.11 -4.21
CA ALA A 34 13.77 14.60 -5.54
C ALA A 34 12.87 15.23 -6.60
N ALA A 35 11.55 15.34 -6.36
CA ALA A 35 10.64 16.01 -7.30
C ALA A 35 11.06 17.45 -7.61
N VAL A 36 11.41 18.23 -6.58
CA VAL A 36 11.91 19.60 -6.75
C VAL A 36 13.23 19.61 -7.53
N MET A 37 14.18 18.74 -7.17
CA MET A 37 15.50 18.66 -7.80
C MET A 37 15.46 18.17 -9.25
N GLN A 38 14.47 17.36 -9.60
CA GLN A 38 14.25 16.83 -10.95
C GLN A 38 13.29 17.71 -11.77
N HIS A 39 12.85 18.86 -11.24
CA HIS A 39 11.96 19.81 -11.89
C HIS A 39 10.58 19.22 -12.27
N VAL A 40 10.03 18.38 -11.40
CA VAL A 40 8.69 17.77 -11.55
C VAL A 40 7.76 18.16 -10.38
N HIS A 41 6.46 17.97 -10.53
CA HIS A 41 5.43 18.47 -9.61
C HIS A 41 4.85 17.40 -8.68
N SER A 42 5.04 16.13 -9.01
CA SER A 42 4.56 14.98 -8.25
C SER A 42 5.71 14.07 -7.83
N ASN A 43 5.62 13.47 -6.65
CA ASN A 43 6.54 12.41 -6.25
C ASN A 43 6.53 11.24 -7.24
N TYR A 44 5.40 10.99 -7.91
CA TYR A 44 5.27 9.90 -8.89
C TYR A 44 5.96 10.20 -10.22
N GLU A 45 6.41 11.43 -10.45
CA GLU A 45 7.13 11.85 -11.66
C GLU A 45 8.65 11.71 -11.54
N ILE A 46 9.16 11.40 -10.34
CA ILE A 46 10.60 11.19 -10.14
C ILE A 46 11.04 9.88 -10.81
N ASP A 47 12.31 9.81 -11.19
CA ASP A 47 13.00 8.64 -11.75
C ASP A 47 12.59 7.29 -11.10
N LEU A 48 12.71 7.16 -9.78
CA LEU A 48 12.38 5.93 -9.05
C LEU A 48 10.94 5.48 -9.30
N PHE A 49 9.98 6.41 -9.17
CA PHE A 49 8.58 6.07 -9.38
C PHE A 49 8.26 5.85 -10.85
N GLN A 50 8.87 6.59 -11.78
CA GLN A 50 8.66 6.38 -13.21
C GLN A 50 9.12 4.99 -13.65
N ASN A 51 10.23 4.48 -13.12
CA ASN A 51 10.68 3.12 -13.40
C ASN A 51 9.73 2.08 -12.80
N LEU A 52 9.28 2.27 -11.55
CA LEU A 52 8.28 1.39 -10.93
C LEU A 52 6.94 1.41 -11.67
N LEU A 53 6.42 2.58 -12.05
CA LEU A 53 5.16 2.72 -12.78
C LEU A 53 5.23 2.01 -14.13
N LYS A 54 6.34 2.13 -14.87
CA LYS A 54 6.57 1.36 -16.11
C LYS A 54 6.58 -0.14 -15.86
N ALA A 55 7.17 -0.60 -14.75
CA ALA A 55 7.14 -2.02 -14.39
C ALA A 55 5.72 -2.50 -14.06
N VAL A 56 4.93 -1.72 -13.31
CA VAL A 56 3.52 -2.03 -13.05
C VAL A 56 2.72 -2.06 -14.35
N ALA A 57 2.88 -1.06 -15.21
CA ALA A 57 2.23 -0.98 -16.51
C ALA A 57 2.55 -2.19 -17.40
N ALA A 58 3.81 -2.60 -17.47
CA ALA A 58 4.25 -3.77 -18.22
C ALA A 58 3.64 -5.08 -17.69
N LEU A 59 3.50 -5.21 -16.36
CA LEU A 59 2.89 -6.39 -15.74
C LEU A 59 1.37 -6.42 -15.87
N THR A 60 0.73 -5.25 -15.98
CA THR A 60 -0.74 -5.11 -16.04
C THR A 60 -1.27 -4.89 -17.45
N GLY A 61 -0.40 -4.75 -18.45
CA GLY A 61 -0.80 -4.42 -19.82
C GLY A 61 -1.42 -3.03 -19.98
N GLN A 62 -1.31 -2.16 -18.98
CA GLN A 62 -1.87 -0.81 -19.02
C GLN A 62 -0.97 0.13 -19.81
N SER A 63 -1.57 0.85 -20.77
CA SER A 63 -0.87 1.85 -21.58
C SER A 63 -0.95 3.26 -21.00
N ASP A 64 -2.01 3.55 -20.23
CA ASP A 64 -2.18 4.82 -19.55
C ASP A 64 -1.38 4.84 -18.23
N LEU A 65 -0.19 5.46 -18.29
CA LEU A 65 0.68 5.62 -17.13
C LEU A 65 0.14 6.61 -16.09
N GLU A 66 -0.88 7.40 -16.44
CA GLU A 66 -1.51 8.36 -15.53
C GLU A 66 -2.60 7.72 -14.67
N ASN A 67 -2.96 6.45 -14.94
CA ASN A 67 -3.96 5.72 -14.17
C ASN A 67 -3.56 5.65 -12.69
N SER A 68 -4.43 6.15 -11.81
CA SER A 68 -4.19 6.22 -10.37
C SER A 68 -3.90 4.86 -9.74
N SER A 69 -4.40 3.77 -10.30
CA SER A 69 -4.16 2.42 -9.80
C SER A 69 -2.70 2.00 -9.95
N LEU A 70 -1.99 2.46 -10.99
CA LEU A 70 -0.54 2.22 -11.12
C LEU A 70 0.23 2.86 -9.98
N ARG A 71 -0.14 4.10 -9.61
CA ARG A 71 0.46 4.85 -8.49
C ARG A 71 0.21 4.18 -7.15
N VAL A 72 -1.00 3.67 -6.93
CA VAL A 72 -1.33 2.92 -5.70
C VAL A 72 -0.53 1.63 -5.61
N ILE A 73 -0.47 0.84 -6.68
CA ILE A 73 0.28 -0.42 -6.70
C ILE A 73 1.79 -0.16 -6.49
N ALA A 74 2.35 0.86 -7.15
CA ALA A 74 3.75 1.24 -7.01
C ALA A 74 4.11 1.69 -5.58
N ASP A 75 3.23 2.43 -4.91
CA ASP A 75 3.43 2.80 -3.50
C ASP A 75 3.29 1.60 -2.55
N HIS A 76 2.28 0.76 -2.80
CA HIS A 76 2.00 -0.40 -1.95
C HIS A 76 3.11 -1.45 -2.02
N ILE A 77 3.75 -1.69 -3.18
CA ILE A 77 4.85 -2.65 -3.23
C ILE A 77 6.03 -2.21 -2.36
N ARG A 78 6.31 -0.90 -2.29
CA ARG A 78 7.37 -0.35 -1.43
C ARG A 78 7.09 -0.67 0.03
N SER A 79 5.93 -0.25 0.54
CA SER A 79 5.57 -0.48 1.94
C SER A 79 5.47 -1.97 2.29
N CYS A 80 4.82 -2.79 1.45
CA CYS A 80 4.69 -4.22 1.70
C CYS A 80 6.05 -4.94 1.70
N ALA A 81 6.92 -4.64 0.74
CA ALA A 81 8.22 -5.30 0.66
C ALA A 81 9.08 -4.99 1.88
N PHE A 82 9.20 -3.71 2.27
CA PHE A 82 10.01 -3.32 3.42
C PHE A 82 9.43 -3.83 4.75
N LEU A 83 8.10 -3.83 4.91
CA LEU A 83 7.48 -4.45 6.10
C LEU A 83 7.85 -5.93 6.22
N ILE A 84 7.89 -6.66 5.10
CA ILE A 84 8.26 -8.09 5.10
C ILE A 84 9.76 -8.27 5.38
N VAL A 85 10.62 -7.42 4.81
CA VAL A 85 12.06 -7.40 5.10
C VAL A 85 12.30 -7.20 6.60
N ASP A 86 11.54 -6.32 7.24
CA ASP A 86 11.60 -6.04 8.69
C ASP A 86 10.89 -7.10 9.56
N GLY A 87 10.46 -8.22 8.97
CA GLY A 87 9.93 -9.38 9.68
C GLY A 87 8.41 -9.38 9.91
N VAL A 88 7.66 -8.46 9.32
CA VAL A 88 6.19 -8.48 9.39
C VAL A 88 5.64 -9.52 8.42
N THR A 89 4.76 -10.39 8.92
CA THR A 89 4.05 -11.38 8.10
C THR A 89 2.55 -11.08 8.06
N PRO A 90 1.84 -11.32 6.93
CA PRO A 90 0.40 -11.08 6.84
C PRO A 90 -0.38 -11.89 7.90
N SER A 91 -1.22 -11.21 8.67
CA SER A 91 -2.04 -11.83 9.74
C SER A 91 -3.39 -11.12 9.87
N ASN A 92 -4.24 -11.57 10.81
CA ASN A 92 -5.52 -10.94 11.13
C ASN A 92 -5.43 -9.92 12.27
N GLU A 93 -4.24 -9.68 12.84
CA GLU A 93 -4.08 -8.80 14.01
C GLU A 93 -2.84 -7.91 13.94
N GLY A 94 -2.88 -6.77 14.61
CA GLY A 94 -1.74 -5.87 14.79
C GLY A 94 -1.06 -5.45 13.48
N ARG A 95 0.28 -5.52 13.45
CA ARG A 95 1.10 -5.11 12.29
C ARG A 95 0.86 -5.99 11.07
N GLY A 96 0.64 -7.29 11.27
CA GLY A 96 0.38 -8.23 10.19
C GLY A 96 -0.96 -7.97 9.49
N TYR A 97 -1.96 -7.47 10.23
CA TYR A 97 -3.22 -7.04 9.62
C TYR A 97 -3.05 -5.79 8.75
N VAL A 98 -2.25 -4.81 9.18
CA VAL A 98 -1.93 -3.64 8.35
C VAL A 98 -1.28 -4.07 7.04
N LEU A 99 -0.26 -4.94 7.10
CA LEU A 99 0.39 -5.49 5.90
C LEU A 99 -0.62 -6.20 5.00
N ARG A 100 -1.46 -7.08 5.56
CA ARG A 100 -2.53 -7.79 4.82
C ARG A 100 -3.44 -6.81 4.08
N ARG A 101 -3.88 -5.73 4.74
CA ARG A 101 -4.77 -4.74 4.11
C ARG A 101 -4.14 -4.03 2.92
N ILE A 102 -2.87 -3.64 3.04
CA ILE A 102 -2.13 -2.97 1.95
C ILE A 102 -1.97 -3.93 0.76
N ILE A 103 -1.61 -5.20 1.01
CA ILE A 103 -1.51 -6.23 -0.06
C ILE A 103 -2.86 -6.40 -0.78
N ARG A 104 -3.95 -6.56 -0.03
CA ARG A 104 -5.29 -6.75 -0.59
C ARG A 104 -5.78 -5.54 -1.38
N ARG A 105 -5.42 -4.34 -0.94
CA ARG A 105 -5.72 -3.09 -1.67
C ARG A 105 -4.96 -3.02 -2.99
N ALA A 106 -3.68 -3.41 -3.01
CA ALA A 106 -2.91 -3.51 -4.25
C ALA A 106 -3.52 -4.53 -5.22
N ALA A 107 -3.92 -5.72 -4.72
CA ALA A 107 -4.59 -6.75 -5.52
C ALA A 107 -5.94 -6.26 -6.09
N ARG A 108 -6.74 -5.50 -5.31
CA ARG A 108 -7.97 -4.85 -5.82
C ARG A 108 -7.67 -3.88 -6.95
N HIS A 109 -6.63 -3.05 -6.82
CA HIS A 109 -6.24 -2.13 -7.89
C HIS A 109 -5.76 -2.89 -9.14
N ALA A 110 -5.04 -4.01 -8.99
CA ALA A 110 -4.69 -4.86 -10.12
C ALA A 110 -5.95 -5.44 -10.80
N HIS A 111 -6.92 -5.91 -10.02
CA HIS A 111 -8.22 -6.38 -10.53
C HIS A 111 -8.99 -5.27 -11.27
N LYS A 112 -8.98 -4.03 -10.75
CA LYS A 112 -9.57 -2.85 -11.41
C LYS A 112 -8.90 -2.55 -12.76
N LEU A 113 -7.63 -2.90 -12.92
CA LEU A 113 -6.90 -2.81 -14.19
C LEU A 113 -7.15 -4.00 -15.13
N GLY A 114 -8.02 -4.94 -14.75
CA GLY A 114 -8.36 -6.12 -15.53
C GLY A 114 -7.47 -7.34 -15.27
N ILE A 115 -6.61 -7.31 -14.25
CA ILE A 115 -5.69 -8.40 -13.93
C ILE A 115 -6.28 -9.31 -12.85
N THR A 116 -6.51 -10.56 -13.22
CA THR A 116 -7.06 -11.60 -12.33
C THR A 116 -6.00 -12.56 -11.79
N GLU A 117 -4.82 -12.59 -12.41
CA GLU A 117 -3.70 -13.42 -11.97
C GLU A 117 -2.82 -12.69 -10.95
N PRO A 118 -2.15 -13.42 -10.04
CA PRO A 118 -1.19 -12.81 -9.10
C PRO A 118 -0.02 -12.13 -9.83
N VAL A 119 0.13 -10.81 -9.65
CA VAL A 119 1.20 -10.02 -10.29
C VAL A 119 2.02 -9.20 -9.31
N PHE A 120 1.49 -8.93 -8.10
CA PHE A 120 2.10 -8.01 -7.15
C PHE A 120 3.49 -8.47 -6.69
N HIS A 121 3.66 -9.76 -6.46
CA HIS A 121 4.96 -10.34 -6.10
C HIS A 121 6.06 -10.15 -7.16
N ARG A 122 5.69 -9.95 -8.43
CA ARG A 122 6.66 -9.74 -9.53
C ARG A 122 7.30 -8.35 -9.48
N LEU A 123 6.70 -7.41 -8.76
CA LEU A 123 7.22 -6.05 -8.57
C LEU A 123 8.37 -5.96 -7.56
N VAL A 124 8.62 -7.02 -6.79
CA VAL A 124 9.76 -7.04 -5.83
C VAL A 124 11.09 -6.92 -6.57
N ALA A 125 11.23 -7.52 -7.75
CA ALA A 125 12.46 -7.44 -8.53
C ALA A 125 12.73 -6.02 -9.07
N PRO A 126 11.78 -5.34 -9.77
CA PRO A 126 11.91 -3.93 -10.12
C PRO A 126 12.21 -3.03 -8.91
N LEU A 127 11.53 -3.26 -7.78
CA LEU A 127 11.79 -2.50 -6.56
C LEU A 127 13.21 -2.67 -6.04
N ALA A 128 13.73 -3.90 -6.05
CA ALA A 128 15.11 -4.19 -5.64
C ALA A 128 16.14 -3.57 -6.60
N GLN A 129 15.81 -3.39 -7.89
CA GLN A 129 16.67 -2.67 -8.82
C GLN A 129 16.77 -1.18 -8.47
N GLU A 130 15.64 -0.54 -8.12
CA GLU A 130 15.61 0.89 -7.77
C GLU A 130 16.21 1.18 -6.39
N MET A 131 16.05 0.27 -5.43
CA MET A 131 16.35 0.55 -4.02
C MET A 131 17.45 -0.34 -3.43
N GLY A 132 17.89 -1.40 -4.12
CA GLY A 132 18.76 -2.43 -3.55
C GLY A 132 20.18 -1.98 -3.21
N GLU A 133 20.68 -0.89 -3.82
CA GLU A 133 21.97 -0.31 -3.44
C GLU A 133 21.89 0.34 -2.05
N ALA A 134 20.85 1.14 -1.81
CA ALA A 134 20.61 1.79 -0.53
C ALA A 134 20.11 0.81 0.56
N PHE A 135 19.42 -0.26 0.14
CA PHE A 135 18.82 -1.26 1.02
C PHE A 135 19.19 -2.70 0.58
N PRO A 136 20.44 -3.15 0.80
CA PRO A 136 20.90 -4.47 0.38
C PRO A 136 20.11 -5.64 0.98
N GLU A 137 19.49 -5.44 2.15
CA GLU A 137 18.59 -6.39 2.80
C GLU A 137 17.36 -6.74 1.94
N LEU A 138 16.83 -5.79 1.16
CA LEU A 138 15.73 -6.04 0.24
C LEU A 138 16.16 -7.00 -0.87
N ALA A 139 17.34 -6.77 -1.46
CA ALA A 139 17.89 -7.64 -2.51
C ALA A 139 18.14 -9.07 -1.98
N ARG A 140 18.64 -9.20 -0.75
CA ARG A 140 18.85 -10.51 -0.10
C ARG A 140 17.54 -11.23 0.21
N ALA A 141 16.51 -10.50 0.62
CA ALA A 141 15.21 -11.05 0.99
C ALA A 141 14.24 -11.19 -0.20
N GLN A 142 14.62 -10.80 -1.42
CA GLN A 142 13.75 -10.70 -2.60
C GLN A 142 12.88 -11.96 -2.82
N GLN A 143 13.46 -13.16 -2.73
CA GLN A 143 12.71 -14.41 -2.92
C GLN A 143 11.68 -14.65 -1.81
N GLN A 144 12.05 -14.37 -0.55
CA GLN A 144 11.16 -14.52 0.59
C GLN A 144 9.99 -13.53 0.50
N VAL A 145 10.28 -12.26 0.18
CA VAL A 145 9.26 -11.22 0.00
C VAL A 145 8.29 -11.60 -1.10
N ALA A 146 8.80 -11.99 -2.27
CA ALA A 146 7.98 -12.43 -3.39
C ALA A 146 7.10 -13.64 -3.03
N SER A 147 7.63 -14.62 -2.30
CA SER A 147 6.86 -15.80 -1.87
C SER A 147 5.71 -15.45 -0.93
N ILE A 148 5.95 -14.56 0.05
CA ILE A 148 4.94 -14.12 1.01
C ILE A 148 3.82 -13.33 0.30
N LEU A 149 4.20 -12.41 -0.60
CA LEU A 149 3.24 -11.63 -1.38
C LEU A 149 2.39 -12.53 -2.28
N LEU A 150 3.02 -13.46 -3.00
CA LEU A 150 2.32 -14.40 -3.87
C LEU A 150 1.28 -15.21 -3.10
N LYS A 151 1.65 -15.73 -1.92
CA LYS A 151 0.75 -16.55 -1.10
C LYS A 151 -0.48 -15.77 -0.62
N GLU A 152 -0.30 -14.52 -0.18
CA GLU A 152 -1.44 -13.69 0.26
C GLU A 152 -2.30 -13.23 -0.93
N GLU A 153 -1.68 -12.92 -2.07
CA GLU A 153 -2.38 -12.54 -3.31
C GLU A 153 -3.24 -13.70 -3.84
N GLN A 154 -2.68 -14.92 -3.93
CA GLN A 154 -3.41 -16.12 -4.32
C GLN A 154 -4.61 -16.38 -3.41
N ARG A 155 -4.39 -16.34 -2.09
CA ARG A 155 -5.44 -16.55 -1.10
C ARG A 155 -6.57 -15.53 -1.22
N PHE A 156 -6.25 -14.27 -1.50
CA PHE A 156 -7.26 -13.23 -1.63
C PHE A 156 -7.99 -13.29 -2.97
N ASN A 157 -7.31 -13.65 -4.06
CA ASN A 157 -7.93 -13.78 -5.38
C ASN A 157 -9.06 -14.82 -5.41
N GLU A 158 -8.98 -15.87 -4.59
CA GLU A 158 -10.06 -16.86 -4.40
C GLU A 158 -11.40 -16.21 -4.02
N THR A 159 -11.37 -15.12 -3.23
CA THR A 159 -12.59 -14.45 -2.74
C THR A 159 -12.83 -13.08 -3.35
N LEU A 160 -11.82 -12.45 -3.94
CA LEU A 160 -11.88 -11.09 -4.49
C LEU A 160 -12.97 -10.94 -5.56
N SER A 161 -12.96 -11.81 -6.58
CA SER A 161 -13.92 -11.70 -7.70
C SER A 161 -15.37 -11.82 -7.23
N GLN A 162 -15.64 -12.77 -6.32
CA GLN A 162 -16.99 -12.97 -5.79
C GLN A 162 -17.40 -11.82 -4.85
N GLY A 163 -16.48 -11.36 -4.00
CA GLY A 163 -16.73 -10.23 -3.10
C GLY A 163 -17.00 -8.92 -3.86
N MET A 164 -16.27 -8.67 -4.95
CA MET A 164 -16.50 -7.51 -5.83
C MET A 164 -17.89 -7.56 -6.45
N LYS A 165 -18.29 -8.71 -7.01
CA LYS A 165 -19.62 -8.87 -7.61
C LYS A 165 -20.73 -8.60 -6.60
N ILE A 166 -20.61 -9.13 -5.38
CA ILE A 166 -21.61 -8.92 -4.32
C ILE A 166 -21.69 -7.45 -3.92
N LEU A 167 -20.54 -6.79 -3.80
CA LEU A 167 -20.49 -5.38 -3.45
C LEU A 167 -21.11 -4.50 -4.56
N GLU A 168 -20.80 -4.78 -5.83
CA GLU A 168 -21.38 -4.09 -6.98
C GLU A 168 -22.89 -4.30 -7.06
N ASP A 169 -23.36 -5.54 -6.87
CA ASP A 169 -24.78 -5.86 -6.82
C ASP A 169 -25.48 -5.11 -5.66
N ASP A 170 -24.91 -5.13 -4.45
CA ASP A 170 -25.47 -4.42 -3.30
C ASP A 170 -25.53 -2.89 -3.54
N ILE A 171 -24.48 -2.30 -4.14
CA ILE A 171 -24.41 -0.88 -4.51
C ILE A 171 -25.49 -0.50 -5.53
N GLN A 172 -25.76 -1.35 -6.52
CA GLN A 172 -26.80 -1.08 -7.52
C GLN A 172 -28.22 -1.06 -6.92
N HIS A 173 -28.46 -1.80 -5.84
CA HIS A 173 -29.76 -1.90 -5.18
C HIS A 173 -29.91 -0.93 -3.99
N LEU A 174 -28.88 -0.15 -3.70
CA LEU A 174 -28.87 0.82 -2.61
C LEU A 174 -29.79 2.00 -2.93
N LYS A 175 -30.69 2.30 -1.98
CA LYS A 175 -31.61 3.45 -2.06
C LYS A 175 -31.07 4.71 -1.38
N THR A 176 -29.90 4.59 -0.77
CA THR A 176 -29.24 5.60 0.08
C THR A 176 -27.75 5.58 -0.18
N ASP A 177 -27.04 6.65 0.18
CA ASP A 177 -25.57 6.75 0.02
C ASP A 177 -24.78 6.02 1.13
N VAL A 178 -25.44 5.13 1.90
CA VAL A 178 -24.85 4.42 3.04
C VAL A 178 -24.98 2.92 2.85
N ILE A 179 -23.86 2.22 2.73
CA ILE A 179 -23.82 0.75 2.69
C ILE A 179 -24.22 0.19 4.06
N PRO A 180 -25.16 -0.78 4.13
CA PRO A 180 -25.56 -1.38 5.40
C PRO A 180 -24.39 -2.10 6.09
N GLY A 181 -24.34 -2.01 7.42
CA GLY A 181 -23.33 -2.70 8.22
C GLY A 181 -23.35 -4.23 8.03
N GLU A 182 -24.50 -4.81 7.71
CA GLU A 182 -24.64 -6.24 7.41
C GLU A 182 -23.88 -6.63 6.13
N THR A 183 -23.96 -5.82 5.06
CA THR A 183 -23.16 -6.01 3.85
C THR A 183 -21.67 -5.90 4.16
N LEU A 184 -21.25 -4.88 4.93
CA LEU A 184 -19.86 -4.71 5.33
C LEU A 184 -19.35 -5.92 6.13
N PHE A 185 -20.16 -6.41 7.08
CA PHE A 185 -19.82 -7.57 7.89
C PHE A 185 -19.71 -8.84 7.04
N ARG A 186 -20.64 -9.06 6.12
CA ARG A 186 -20.60 -10.20 5.17
C ARG A 186 -19.34 -10.16 4.30
N LEU A 187 -19.00 -9.00 3.75
CA LEU A 187 -17.79 -8.83 2.93
C LEU A 187 -16.52 -9.08 3.76
N TYR A 188 -16.49 -8.61 5.00
CA TYR A 188 -15.38 -8.84 5.92
C TYR A 188 -15.24 -10.31 6.34
N ASP A 189 -16.31 -10.90 6.87
CA ASP A 189 -16.31 -12.23 7.48
C ASP A 189 -16.17 -13.34 6.43
N THR A 190 -16.97 -13.26 5.36
CA THR A 190 -17.04 -14.33 4.35
C THR A 190 -16.01 -14.17 3.24
N TYR A 191 -15.78 -12.94 2.77
CA TYR A 191 -14.93 -12.67 1.61
C TYR A 191 -13.57 -12.07 1.98
N GLY A 192 -13.35 -11.76 3.26
CA GLY A 192 -12.09 -11.22 3.76
C GLY A 192 -11.81 -9.78 3.30
N PHE A 193 -12.84 -9.00 2.97
CA PHE A 193 -12.66 -7.60 2.57
C PHE A 193 -12.46 -6.74 3.82
N PRO A 194 -11.29 -6.10 4.00
CA PRO A 194 -11.15 -5.11 5.06
C PRO A 194 -12.20 -4.01 4.91
N VAL A 195 -12.72 -3.50 6.03
CA VAL A 195 -13.76 -2.45 6.00
C VAL A 195 -13.29 -1.22 5.22
N ASP A 196 -12.01 -0.85 5.34
CA ASP A 196 -11.41 0.24 4.59
C ASP A 196 -11.29 -0.04 3.08
N LEU A 197 -11.14 -1.30 2.68
CA LEU A 197 -11.14 -1.69 1.26
C LEU A 197 -12.53 -1.52 0.66
N THR A 198 -13.58 -1.97 1.37
CA THR A 198 -14.96 -1.77 0.94
C THR A 198 -15.31 -0.28 0.89
N ALA A 199 -14.86 0.51 1.88
CA ALA A 199 -15.04 1.95 1.88
C ALA A 199 -14.26 2.66 0.75
N ASP A 200 -13.10 2.14 0.33
CA ASP A 200 -12.35 2.67 -0.80
C ASP A 200 -13.10 2.44 -2.12
N ILE A 201 -13.70 1.26 -2.29
CA ILE A 201 -14.53 0.94 -3.47
C ILE A 201 -15.78 1.82 -3.51
N ALA A 202 -16.47 1.98 -2.38
CA ALA A 202 -17.70 2.76 -2.29
C ALA A 202 -17.52 4.26 -2.51
N ARG A 203 -16.29 4.79 -2.40
CA ARG A 203 -15.97 6.21 -2.61
C ARG A 203 -15.73 6.55 -4.08
N GLU A 204 -15.37 5.55 -4.89
CA GLU A 204 -15.14 5.69 -6.33
C GLU A 204 -16.46 5.79 -7.10
#